data_AF-A0A0M2H6F1-F1
#
_entry.id   AF-A0A0M2H6F1-F1
#
_cell.length_a   1.000
_cell.length_b   1.000
_cell.length_c   1.000
_cell.angle_alpha   90.00
_cell.angle_beta   90.00
_cell.angle_gamma   90.00
#
_symmetry.space_group_name_H-M   'P 1'
#
loop_
_entity.id
_entity.type
_entity.pdbx_description
1 polymer ?
#
loop_
_entity_poly.entity_id
_entity_poly.type
_entity_poly.pdbx_seq_one_letter_code
_entity_poly.pdbx_strand_id
1 'polypeptide(L)'
;MARIDLAASLGDARARVAAETPVEEREPAMFARLTRKDTRIRADQDAALTALARTVMRRRARKVERITENTLIRIAIDLLLSHADELRGSTEDELRKSVTSALRDLRTSDVAQSGPADATDSGSSDLRGSEGSGVPDLRVSDAPASVDAGPRQAAPGIADTVADGGLVFARAGVSR
;
A
#
# COMPACT_ATOMS: atom_id res chain seq x y z
N MET A 1 47.48 12.48 -17.14
CA MET A 1 46.11 12.08 -16.78
C MET A 1 45.16 13.16 -17.28
N ALA A 2 44.51 12.96 -18.44
CA ALA A 2 43.60 13.94 -19.02
C ALA A 2 42.28 13.96 -18.23
N ARG A 3 41.86 15.13 -17.73
CA ARG A 3 40.54 15.31 -17.10
C ARG A 3 39.51 15.43 -18.22
N ILE A 4 38.60 14.48 -18.32
CA ILE A 4 37.47 14.56 -19.23
C ILE A 4 36.55 15.67 -18.71
N ASP A 5 36.30 16.68 -19.53
CA ASP A 5 35.29 17.70 -19.25
C ASP A 5 33.89 17.09 -19.45
N LEU A 6 33.34 16.59 -18.34
CA LEU A 6 32.04 15.94 -18.29
C LEU A 6 30.90 16.89 -18.65
N ALA A 7 31.07 18.20 -18.41
CA ALA A 7 30.04 19.20 -18.71
C ALA A 7 29.90 19.39 -20.23
N ALA A 8 31.01 19.44 -20.95
CA ALA A 8 31.02 19.50 -22.42
C ALA A 8 30.38 18.26 -23.05
N SER A 9 30.75 17.06 -22.57
CA SER A 9 30.20 15.79 -23.08
C SER A 9 28.68 15.66 -22.87
N LEU A 10 28.15 16.13 -21.73
CA LEU A 10 26.72 16.16 -21.47
C LEU A 10 25.97 17.19 -22.33
N GLY A 11 26.62 18.31 -22.67
CA GLY A 11 26.09 19.30 -23.61
C GLY A 11 25.92 18.74 -25.03
N ASP A 12 26.96 18.08 -25.53
CA ASP A 12 26.95 17.43 -26.85
C ASP A 12 25.94 16.29 -26.92
N ALA A 13 25.81 15.50 -25.85
CA ALA A 13 24.82 14.44 -25.77
C ALA A 13 23.39 14.99 -25.81
N ARG A 14 23.10 16.10 -25.11
CA ARG A 14 21.78 16.77 -25.17
C ARG A 14 21.49 17.32 -26.57
N ALA A 15 22.48 17.93 -27.22
CA ALA A 15 22.33 18.49 -28.56
C ALA A 15 22.02 17.40 -29.61
N ARG A 16 22.67 16.24 -29.50
CA ARG A 16 22.40 15.08 -30.38
C ARG A 16 20.98 14.53 -30.17
N VAL A 17 20.56 14.35 -28.92
CA VAL A 17 19.20 13.88 -28.58
C VAL A 17 18.12 14.86 -29.06
N ALA A 18 18.39 16.17 -28.99
CA ALA A 18 17.49 17.21 -29.48
C ALA A 18 17.41 17.24 -31.03
N ALA A 19 18.49 16.87 -31.74
CA ALA A 19 18.52 16.84 -33.20
C ALA A 19 17.90 15.56 -33.79
N GLU A 20 17.94 14.43 -33.07
CA GLU A 20 17.39 13.15 -33.54
C GLU A 20 15.86 13.00 -33.38
N THR A 21 15.19 13.88 -32.64
CA THR A 21 13.73 13.76 -32.42
C THR A 21 12.98 15.01 -32.88
N PRO A 22 12.09 14.94 -33.89
CA PRO A 22 11.19 16.04 -34.20
C PRO A 22 10.30 16.29 -32.98
N VAL A 23 10.35 17.52 -32.47
CA VAL A 23 9.74 17.95 -31.19
C VAL A 23 8.21 17.91 -31.23
N GLU A 24 7.62 17.89 -32.42
CA GLU A 24 6.18 18.10 -32.64
C GLU A 24 5.28 16.89 -32.28
N GLU A 25 5.83 15.68 -32.13
CA GLU A 25 5.03 14.47 -31.81
C GLU A 25 5.32 13.88 -30.43
N ARG A 26 6.28 14.41 -29.67
CA ARG A 26 6.62 13.88 -28.36
C ARG A 26 5.63 14.39 -27.32
N GLU A 27 4.54 13.64 -27.17
CA GLU A 27 3.58 13.81 -26.09
C GLU A 27 4.32 14.12 -24.77
N PRO A 28 3.97 15.21 -24.06
CA PRO A 28 4.75 15.66 -22.90
C PRO A 28 4.85 14.54 -21.89
N ALA A 29 6.03 14.34 -21.29
CA ALA A 29 6.23 13.25 -20.35
C ALA A 29 5.16 13.26 -19.25
N MET A 30 4.77 12.08 -18.74
CA MET A 30 3.66 11.95 -17.78
C MET A 30 3.75 12.96 -16.62
N PHE A 31 4.94 13.16 -16.07
CA PHE A 31 5.17 14.08 -14.95
C PHE A 31 4.89 15.55 -15.30
N ALA A 32 5.05 15.96 -16.57
CA ALA A 32 4.79 17.33 -17.01
C ALA A 32 3.28 17.64 -17.09
N ARG A 33 2.43 16.61 -17.06
CA ARG A 33 0.96 16.74 -17.06
C ARG A 33 0.37 16.75 -15.65
N LEU A 34 1.17 16.49 -14.62
CA LEU A 34 0.71 16.33 -13.23
C LEU A 34 1.13 17.51 -12.36
N THR A 35 0.25 17.92 -11.45
CA THR A 35 0.56 18.95 -10.46
C THR A 35 1.22 18.33 -9.23
N ARG A 36 2.29 18.95 -8.71
CA ARG A 36 2.96 18.51 -7.49
C ARG A 36 2.11 18.84 -6.27
N LYS A 37 1.90 17.85 -5.40
CA LYS A 37 1.29 17.99 -4.08
C LYS A 37 2.22 17.38 -3.04
N ASP A 38 2.54 18.13 -1.98
CA ASP A 38 3.30 17.60 -0.84
C ASP A 38 2.31 17.04 0.20
N THR A 39 2.54 15.81 0.65
CA THR A 39 1.69 15.10 1.62
C THR A 39 2.56 14.39 2.64
N ARG A 40 2.21 14.47 3.92
CA ARG A 40 2.86 13.69 4.98
C ARG A 40 2.14 12.34 5.10
N ILE A 41 2.90 11.26 5.00
CA ILE A 41 2.41 9.88 5.15
C ILE A 41 3.09 9.24 6.35
N ARG A 42 2.43 8.27 6.98
CA ARG A 42 3.03 7.50 8.07
C ARG A 42 4.13 6.58 7.54
N ALA A 43 5.12 6.26 8.37
CA ALA A 43 6.28 5.45 7.96
C ALA A 43 5.90 4.03 7.53
N ASP A 44 4.88 3.44 8.16
CA ASP A 44 4.32 2.15 7.77
C ASP A 44 3.63 2.21 6.39
N GLN A 45 2.95 3.32 6.08
CA GLN A 45 2.34 3.54 4.77
C GLN A 45 3.39 3.64 3.66
N ASP A 46 4.49 4.35 3.91
CA ASP A 46 5.60 4.47 2.96
C ASP A 46 6.25 3.11 2.65
N ALA A 47 6.54 2.33 3.69
CA ALA A 47 7.07 0.98 3.54
C ALA A 47 6.10 0.06 2.80
N ALA A 48 4.80 0.12 3.13
CA ALA A 48 3.76 -0.66 2.49
C ALA A 48 3.57 -0.30 1.00
N LEU A 49 3.57 0.98 0.66
CA LEU A 49 3.48 1.46 -0.73
C LEU A 49 4.69 0.98 -1.55
N THR A 50 5.89 1.07 -0.98
CA THR A 50 7.12 0.59 -1.63
C THR A 50 7.05 -0.92 -1.91
N ALA A 51 6.63 -1.71 -0.93
CA ALA A 51 6.49 -3.16 -1.07
C ALA A 51 5.41 -3.53 -2.10
N LEU A 52 4.29 -2.81 -2.10
CA LEU A 52 3.19 -3.02 -3.03
C LEU A 52 3.60 -2.66 -4.46
N ALA A 53 4.24 -1.51 -4.68
CA ALA A 53 4.72 -1.08 -6.00
C ALA A 53 5.66 -2.12 -6.60
N ARG A 54 6.64 -2.61 -5.82
CA ARG A 54 7.55 -3.70 -6.24
C ARG A 54 6.79 -4.97 -6.58
N THR A 55 5.80 -5.34 -5.79
CA THR A 55 4.99 -6.55 -6.02
C THR A 55 4.17 -6.44 -7.31
N VAL A 56 3.51 -5.31 -7.53
CA VAL A 56 2.75 -5.04 -8.77
C VAL A 56 3.70 -5.00 -9.97
N MET A 57 4.86 -4.34 -9.87
CA MET A 57 5.87 -4.34 -10.92
C MET A 57 6.38 -5.74 -11.29
N ARG A 58 6.50 -6.65 -10.32
CA ARG A 58 6.89 -8.05 -10.59
C ARG A 58 5.79 -8.87 -11.25
N ARG A 59 4.52 -8.64 -10.87
CA ARG A 59 3.36 -9.41 -11.34
C ARG A 59 2.85 -8.98 -12.72
N ARG A 60 3.17 -7.77 -13.18
CA ARG A 60 2.64 -7.26 -14.47
C ARG A 60 3.10 -8.12 -15.65
N ALA A 61 2.16 -8.48 -16.52
CA ALA A 61 2.45 -9.21 -17.75
C ALA A 61 3.17 -8.33 -18.78
N ARG A 62 2.73 -7.06 -18.93
CA ARG A 62 3.33 -6.10 -19.86
C ARG A 62 4.24 -5.13 -19.12
N LYS A 63 5.47 -4.95 -19.62
CA LYS A 63 6.51 -4.12 -18.98
C LYS A 63 6.67 -2.77 -19.68
N VAL A 64 5.54 -2.11 -19.98
CA VAL A 64 5.52 -0.86 -20.76
C VAL A 64 5.74 0.36 -19.86
N GLU A 65 4.98 0.50 -18.79
CA GLU A 65 5.08 1.64 -17.86
C GLU A 65 5.73 1.24 -16.53
N ARG A 66 6.50 2.13 -15.91
CA ARG A 66 7.01 1.94 -14.54
C ARG A 66 5.92 2.29 -13.53
N ILE A 67 5.58 1.33 -12.68
CA ILE A 67 4.59 1.52 -11.60
C ILE A 67 5.37 1.92 -10.34
N THR A 68 5.08 3.10 -9.80
CA THR A 68 5.71 3.63 -8.59
C THR A 68 4.68 3.87 -7.50
N GLU A 69 5.13 4.24 -6.32
CA GLU A 69 4.32 4.68 -5.18
C GLU A 69 3.38 5.82 -5.61
N ASN A 70 3.87 6.77 -6.40
CA ASN A 70 3.05 7.87 -6.96
C ASN A 70 1.93 7.39 -7.89
N THR A 71 2.13 6.29 -8.63
CA THR A 71 1.05 5.69 -9.43
C THR A 71 -0.03 5.09 -8.51
N LEU A 72 0.38 4.42 -7.44
CA LEU A 72 -0.56 3.85 -6.47
C LEU A 72 -1.33 4.92 -5.69
N ILE A 73 -0.67 6.02 -5.31
CA ILE A 73 -1.31 7.15 -4.63
C ILE A 73 -2.38 7.77 -5.54
N ARG A 74 -2.08 7.96 -6.83
CA ARG A 74 -3.07 8.50 -7.79
C ARG A 74 -4.29 7.59 -7.91
N ILE A 75 -4.08 6.28 -8.07
CA ILE A 75 -5.18 5.30 -8.09
C ILE A 75 -5.97 5.33 -6.78
N ALA A 76 -5.31 5.43 -5.63
CA ALA A 76 -5.99 5.52 -4.34
C ALA A 76 -6.84 6.79 -4.21
N ILE A 77 -6.38 7.92 -4.77
CA ILE A 77 -7.16 9.17 -4.84
C ILE A 77 -8.38 8.98 -5.74
N ASP A 78 -8.22 8.40 -6.92
CA ASP A 78 -9.34 8.14 -7.84
C ASP A 78 -10.40 7.24 -7.18
N LEU A 79 -9.96 6.18 -6.49
CA LEU A 79 -10.84 5.29 -5.72
C LEU A 79 -11.53 6.01 -4.56
N LEU A 80 -10.83 6.92 -3.87
CA LEU A 80 -11.43 7.69 -2.78
C LEU A 80 -12.49 8.67 -3.32
N LEU A 81 -12.21 9.32 -4.43
CA LEU A 81 -13.12 10.27 -5.07
C LEU A 81 -14.34 9.58 -5.68
N SER A 82 -14.21 8.36 -6.19
CA SER A 82 -15.36 7.60 -6.71
C SER A 82 -16.34 7.16 -5.62
N HIS A 83 -15.93 7.17 -4.36
CA HIS A 83 -16.75 6.82 -3.19
C HIS A 83 -16.91 8.01 -2.24
N ALA A 84 -16.81 9.24 -2.74
CA ALA A 84 -16.86 10.44 -1.91
C ALA A 84 -18.20 10.58 -1.14
N ASP A 85 -19.30 10.12 -1.72
CA ASP A 85 -20.64 10.16 -1.11
C ASP A 85 -20.78 9.23 0.11
N GLU A 86 -19.90 8.23 0.22
CA GLU A 86 -19.87 7.25 1.30
C GLU A 86 -19.01 7.72 2.49
N LEU A 87 -18.24 8.81 2.31
CA LEU A 87 -17.40 9.36 3.37
C LEU A 87 -18.24 10.01 4.47
N ARG A 88 -18.21 9.40 5.65
CA ARG A 88 -18.92 9.86 6.85
C ARG A 88 -17.99 9.84 8.05
N GLY A 89 -17.98 10.93 8.81
CA GLY A 89 -17.15 11.08 10.01
C GLY A 89 -16.43 12.41 10.07
N SER A 90 -15.77 12.63 11.21
CA SER A 90 -15.00 13.83 11.54
C SER A 90 -13.52 13.57 11.77
N THR A 91 -13.13 12.29 11.89
CA THR A 91 -11.74 11.87 12.10
C THR A 91 -11.24 10.99 10.95
N GLU A 92 -9.92 10.93 10.75
CA GLU A 92 -9.32 10.07 9.71
C GLU A 92 -9.76 8.60 9.86
N ASP A 93 -9.85 8.11 11.09
CA ASP A 93 -10.23 6.72 11.35
C ASP A 93 -11.71 6.45 11.07
N GLU A 94 -12.61 7.40 11.35
CA GLU A 94 -14.02 7.30 10.98
C GLU A 94 -14.21 7.32 9.46
N LEU A 95 -13.55 8.26 8.78
CA LEU A 95 -13.56 8.36 7.32
C LEU A 95 -13.03 7.06 6.68
N ARG A 96 -11.92 6.53 7.19
CA ARG A 96 -11.36 5.24 6.73
C ARG A 96 -12.38 4.11 6.92
N LYS A 97 -13.00 4.00 8.09
CA LYS A 97 -13.99 2.96 8.37
C LYS A 97 -15.18 3.07 7.40
N SER A 98 -15.71 4.26 7.19
CA SER A 98 -16.87 4.49 6.31
C SER A 98 -16.64 3.96 4.89
N VAL A 99 -15.54 4.35 4.24
CA VAL A 99 -15.22 3.91 2.88
C VAL A 99 -14.87 2.41 2.82
N THR A 100 -14.18 1.87 3.84
CA THR A 100 -13.83 0.44 3.82
C THR A 100 -15.03 -0.50 4.04
N SER A 101 -16.02 -0.07 4.83
CA SER A 101 -17.25 -0.83 5.03
C SER A 101 -18.08 -0.83 3.76
N ALA A 102 -18.27 0.33 3.12
CA ALA A 102 -19.04 0.43 1.89
C ALA A 102 -18.42 -0.39 0.74
N LEU A 103 -17.10 -0.35 0.56
CA LEU A 103 -16.37 -1.21 -0.38
C LEU A 103 -16.54 -2.71 -0.10
N ARG A 104 -16.75 -3.10 1.16
CA ARG A 104 -17.02 -4.49 1.53
C ARG A 104 -18.46 -4.88 1.17
N ASP A 105 -19.42 -4.02 1.44
CA ASP A 105 -20.85 -4.27 1.18
C ASP A 105 -21.15 -4.40 -0.32
N LEU A 106 -20.44 -3.64 -1.16
CA LEU A 106 -20.45 -3.79 -2.61
C LEU A 106 -19.99 -5.20 -3.04
N ARG A 107 -18.90 -5.70 -2.45
CA ARG A 107 -18.37 -7.05 -2.78
C ARG A 107 -19.29 -8.18 -2.30
N THR A 108 -20.00 -8.02 -1.19
CA THR A 108 -20.93 -9.05 -0.70
C THR A 108 -22.23 -9.07 -1.51
N SER A 109 -22.64 -7.93 -2.06
CA SER A 109 -23.83 -7.80 -2.91
C SER A 109 -23.67 -8.52 -4.26
N ASP A 110 -22.48 -8.46 -4.87
CA ASP A 110 -22.19 -9.17 -6.13
C ASP A 110 -22.23 -10.70 -5.96
N VAL A 111 -21.84 -11.20 -4.78
CA VAL A 111 -21.88 -12.65 -4.46
C VAL A 111 -23.33 -13.12 -4.28
N ALA A 112 -24.22 -12.28 -3.74
CA ALA A 112 -25.63 -12.64 -3.53
C ALA A 112 -26.45 -12.70 -4.85
N GLN A 113 -26.04 -11.98 -5.90
CA GLN A 113 -26.67 -12.08 -7.23
C GLN A 113 -26.17 -13.27 -8.05
N SER A 114 -25.16 -14.00 -7.56
CA SER A 114 -24.64 -15.23 -8.14
C SER A 114 -24.89 -16.43 -7.20
N GLY A 115 -26.15 -16.66 -6.83
CA GLY A 115 -26.63 -17.85 -6.11
C GLY A 115 -27.58 -18.68 -6.99
N PRO A 116 -27.62 -20.02 -6.84
CA PRO A 116 -28.01 -20.94 -7.91
C PRO A 116 -29.48 -20.78 -8.28
N ALA A 117 -29.73 -20.48 -9.55
CA ALA A 117 -31.02 -20.76 -10.14
C ALA A 117 -31.25 -22.28 -10.08
N ASP A 118 -32.36 -22.64 -9.46
CA ASP A 118 -33.06 -23.92 -9.60
C ASP A 118 -32.53 -25.12 -8.81
N ALA A 119 -33.03 -25.25 -7.57
CA ALA A 119 -33.16 -26.54 -6.89
C ALA A 119 -34.43 -26.53 -6.04
N THR A 120 -35.58 -26.41 -6.69
CA THR A 120 -36.84 -26.90 -6.11
C THR A 120 -37.17 -28.24 -6.76
N ASP A 121 -36.95 -29.35 -6.04
CA ASP A 121 -37.84 -30.51 -6.16
C ASP A 121 -37.77 -31.42 -4.90
N SER A 122 -38.80 -31.26 -4.08
CA SER A 122 -39.69 -32.28 -3.50
C SER A 122 -39.17 -33.57 -2.83
N GLY A 123 -39.71 -33.81 -1.63
CA GLY A 123 -39.96 -35.12 -1.02
C GLY A 123 -38.93 -35.51 0.06
N SER A 124 -39.28 -36.05 1.22
CA SER A 124 -40.54 -36.51 1.79
C SER A 124 -40.29 -36.58 3.30
N SER A 125 -41.30 -36.24 4.08
CA SER A 125 -41.42 -36.58 5.50
C SER A 125 -41.29 -38.08 5.70
N ASP A 126 -40.58 -38.52 6.75
CA ASP A 126 -40.96 -39.73 7.49
C ASP A 126 -40.38 -39.75 8.91
N LEU A 127 -41.06 -40.56 9.72
CA LEU A 127 -41.29 -40.42 11.15
C LEU A 127 -40.28 -41.20 12.01
N ARG A 128 -40.11 -40.70 13.26
CA ARG A 128 -40.21 -41.45 14.54
C ARG A 128 -39.30 -42.67 14.78
N GLY A 129 -38.58 -42.63 15.91
CA GLY A 129 -38.30 -43.87 16.65
C GLY A 129 -37.14 -43.85 17.65
N SER A 130 -37.50 -43.79 18.93
CA SER A 130 -36.95 -44.61 20.04
C SER A 130 -35.52 -44.40 20.55
N GLU A 131 -35.54 -43.98 21.81
CA GLU A 131 -34.64 -44.15 22.94
C GLU A 131 -33.75 -45.40 23.00
N GLY A 132 -32.60 -45.24 23.66
CA GLY A 132 -31.71 -46.29 24.16
C GLY A 132 -30.37 -45.68 24.62
N SER A 133 -30.27 -45.19 25.85
CA SER A 133 -29.66 -45.91 27.00
C SER A 133 -28.19 -46.28 26.78
N GLY A 134 -27.27 -45.57 27.44
CA GLY A 134 -25.87 -45.98 27.55
C GLY A 134 -24.92 -44.89 28.06
N VAL A 135 -24.98 -44.57 29.35
CA VAL A 135 -23.77 -44.19 30.12
C VAL A 135 -23.22 -45.50 30.72
N PRO A 136 -21.89 -45.70 30.87
CA PRO A 136 -21.06 -44.80 31.68
C PRO A 136 -19.57 -44.62 31.29
N ASP A 137 -19.04 -43.48 31.75
CA ASP A 137 -17.80 -43.27 32.51
C ASP A 137 -16.52 -44.04 32.15
N LEU A 138 -15.44 -43.33 31.77
CA LEU A 138 -14.06 -43.63 32.19
C LEU A 138 -13.15 -42.39 32.05
N ARG A 139 -12.62 -41.96 33.20
CA ARG A 139 -11.47 -41.06 33.33
C ARG A 139 -10.22 -41.65 32.68
N VAL A 140 -9.38 -40.82 32.05
CA VAL A 140 -7.91 -40.91 32.15
C VAL A 140 -7.30 -39.51 32.01
N SER A 141 -6.39 -39.22 32.94
CA SER A 141 -5.59 -38.00 33.09
C SER A 141 -4.40 -37.92 32.11
N ASP A 142 -3.77 -36.75 32.13
CA ASP A 142 -2.36 -36.46 31.84
C ASP A 142 -1.95 -36.14 30.40
N ALA A 143 -1.66 -34.85 30.19
CA ALA A 143 -0.74 -34.35 29.17
C ALA A 143 0.32 -33.47 29.85
N PRO A 144 1.62 -33.85 29.80
CA PRO A 144 2.72 -32.95 30.17
C PRO A 144 3.49 -32.51 28.93
N ALA A 145 3.70 -31.20 28.77
CA ALA A 145 4.89 -30.61 28.16
C ALA A 145 4.77 -29.07 28.11
N SER A 146 5.16 -28.40 29.20
CA SER A 146 5.58 -26.99 29.13
C SER A 146 7.10 -26.97 29.13
N VAL A 147 7.67 -26.81 27.94
CA VAL A 147 9.10 -26.68 27.71
C VAL A 147 9.47 -25.20 27.81
N ASP A 148 10.31 -24.91 28.80
CA ASP A 148 11.50 -24.06 28.76
C ASP A 148 11.54 -22.88 27.76
N ALA A 149 11.58 -21.66 28.31
CA ALA A 149 12.32 -20.55 27.71
C ALA A 149 12.63 -19.48 28.78
N GLY A 150 13.85 -19.51 29.30
CA GLY A 150 14.38 -18.51 30.23
C GLY A 150 14.42 -17.06 29.68
N PRO A 151 14.54 -16.06 30.56
CA PRO A 151 14.54 -14.65 30.17
C PRO A 151 15.86 -14.26 29.51
N ARG A 152 15.79 -13.77 28.26
CA ARG A 152 16.93 -13.17 27.56
C ARG A 152 17.24 -11.78 28.09
N GLN A 153 18.54 -11.55 28.19
CA GLN A 153 19.26 -10.43 28.78
C GLN A 153 18.87 -9.06 28.25
N ALA A 154 18.96 -8.10 29.17
CA ALA A 154 18.98 -6.67 28.96
C ALA A 154 20.20 -6.24 28.10
N ALA A 155 19.96 -5.33 27.16
CA ALA A 155 21.00 -4.56 26.49
C ALA A 155 20.88 -3.08 26.92
N PRO A 156 21.94 -2.45 27.47
CA PRO A 156 21.92 -1.01 27.74
C PRO A 156 22.55 -0.19 26.60
N GLY A 157 21.88 0.93 26.30
CA GLY A 157 22.51 2.24 26.13
C GLY A 157 23.37 2.47 24.87
N ILE A 158 22.78 3.12 23.87
CA ILE A 158 23.52 4.05 23.01
C ILE A 158 23.04 5.46 23.34
N ALA A 159 23.94 6.19 24.00
CA ALA A 159 23.76 7.55 24.46
C ALA A 159 23.82 8.55 23.29
N ASP A 160 23.08 9.63 23.49
CA ASP A 160 23.19 10.93 22.84
C ASP A 160 24.62 11.36 22.50
N THR A 161 24.78 11.95 21.32
CA THR A 161 25.72 13.08 21.15
C THR A 161 25.12 14.05 20.14
N VAL A 162 24.57 15.12 20.70
CA VAL A 162 24.27 16.39 20.04
C VAL A 162 25.57 17.21 19.99
N ALA A 163 25.93 17.69 18.80
CA ALA A 163 26.82 18.83 18.57
C ALA A 163 26.48 19.33 17.15
N ASP A 164 25.55 20.27 17.01
CA ASP A 164 25.73 21.72 17.14
C ASP A 164 26.79 22.27 16.18
N GLY A 165 26.32 23.04 15.20
CA GLY A 165 27.08 23.47 14.03
C GLY A 165 26.25 24.37 13.13
N GLY A 166 25.72 25.45 13.70
CA GLY A 166 25.07 26.52 12.95
C GLY A 166 26.02 27.18 11.97
N LEU A 167 25.62 27.25 10.70
CA LEU A 167 26.27 28.10 9.71
C LEU A 167 25.40 29.31 9.38
N VAL A 168 26.05 30.46 9.52
CA VAL A 168 25.57 31.83 9.56
C VAL A 168 25.04 32.27 8.19
N PHE A 169 23.82 32.82 8.17
CA PHE A 169 23.29 33.55 7.01
C PHE A 169 24.00 34.91 6.88
N ALA A 170 24.80 35.07 5.83
CA ALA A 170 25.38 36.34 5.43
C ALA A 170 24.28 37.27 4.87
N ARG A 171 24.10 38.41 5.54
CA ARG A 171 23.20 39.50 5.18
C ARG A 171 23.91 40.42 4.18
N ALA A 172 23.56 40.35 2.89
CA ALA A 172 24.02 41.32 1.89
C ALA A 172 23.14 42.57 1.96
N GLY A 173 23.79 43.70 2.24
CA GLY A 173 23.20 45.03 2.31
C GLY A 173 22.92 45.65 0.94
N VAL A 174 22.05 46.66 1.01
CA VAL A 174 21.51 47.55 -0.01
C VAL A 174 22.57 48.50 -0.58
N SER A 175 22.46 48.85 -1.87
CA SER A 175 22.59 50.26 -2.30
C SER A 175 21.81 50.54 -3.58
N ARG A 176 21.27 51.75 -3.59
CA ARG A 176 20.47 52.40 -4.64
C ARG A 176 21.34 52.89 -5.79
#